data_AF-A0A6M3JF06-F1
#
_entry.id   AF-A0A6M3JF06-F1
#
_cell.length_a   1.000
_cell.length_b   1.000
_cell.length_c   1.000
_cell.angle_alpha   90.00
_cell.angle_beta   90.00
_cell.angle_gamma   90.00
#
_symmetry.space_group_name_H-M   'P 1'
#
loop_
_entity.id
_entity.type
_entity.pdbx_description
1 polymer ?
#
loop_
_entity_poly.entity_id
_entity_poly.type
_entity_poly.pdbx_seq_one_letter_code
_entity_poly.pdbx_strand_id
1 'polypeptide(L)'
;MSELTREQEEYVKENCEPVDLEGMYKEMLDECYGTVQICGMEYDASYVLKEIDPTAYRCGMSDYEYCEELMEIDGEYYMPNDVEMALEELADLQEEEEEEEE
;
A
#
# COMPACT_ATOMS: atom_id res chain seq x y z
N MET A 1 15.70 2.40 -3.95
CA MET A 1 15.86 2.38 -2.48
C MET A 1 16.70 1.16 -2.14
N SER A 2 17.55 1.23 -1.10
CA SER A 2 18.26 0.05 -0.60
C SER A 2 17.27 -0.98 -0.09
N GLU A 3 17.56 -2.27 -0.25
CA GLU A 3 16.80 -3.33 0.42
C GLU A 3 16.83 -3.09 1.94
N LEU A 4 15.67 -3.19 2.60
CA LEU A 4 15.57 -3.07 4.05
C LEU A 4 16.35 -4.22 4.71
N THR A 5 16.91 -3.95 5.89
CA THR A 5 17.47 -5.03 6.71
C THR A 5 16.33 -5.83 7.33
N ARG A 6 16.61 -7.08 7.73
CA ARG A 6 15.62 -7.92 8.40
C ARG A 6 15.03 -7.28 9.67
N GLU A 7 15.86 -6.56 10.41
CA GLU A 7 15.43 -5.84 11.62
C GLU A 7 14.47 -4.70 11.28
N GLN A 8 14.77 -3.94 10.23
CA GLN A 8 13.87 -2.90 9.71
C GLN A 8 12.54 -3.47 9.23
N GLU A 9 12.56 -4.59 8.51
CA GLU A 9 11.33 -5.28 8.06
C GLU A 9 10.49 -5.76 9.25
N GLU A 10 11.11 -6.35 10.28
CA GLU A 10 10.42 -6.80 11.49
C GLU A 10 9.82 -5.60 12.25
N TYR A 11 10.57 -4.49 12.40
CA TYR A 11 10.09 -3.29 13.09
C TYR A 11 8.89 -2.65 12.38
N VAL A 12 8.93 -2.54 11.04
CA VAL A 12 7.81 -2.00 10.24
C VAL A 12 6.56 -2.86 10.41
N LYS A 13 6.69 -4.19 10.40
CA LYS A 13 5.53 -5.08 10.61
C LYS A 13 4.89 -4.94 12.00
N GLU A 14 5.69 -4.62 13.01
CA GLU A 14 5.21 -4.48 14.39
C GLU A 14 4.60 -3.10 14.65
N ASN A 15 5.05 -2.05 13.94
CA ASN A 15 4.70 -0.65 14.24
C ASN A 15 3.88 0.05 13.15
N CYS A 16 3.78 -0.51 11.94
CA CYS A 16 2.97 0.04 10.85
C CYS A 16 1.78 -0.87 10.53
N GLU A 17 0.68 -0.26 10.08
CA GLU A 17 -0.46 -1.02 9.55
C GLU A 17 -0.30 -1.25 8.04
N PRO A 18 -0.51 -2.49 7.54
CA PRO A 18 -0.48 -2.75 6.12
C PRO A 18 -1.69 -2.12 5.42
N VAL A 19 -1.51 -1.71 4.16
CA VAL A 19 -2.55 -1.09 3.35
C VAL A 19 -3.44 -2.12 2.67
N ASP A 20 -4.74 -1.82 2.60
CA ASP A 20 -5.68 -2.54 1.74
C ASP A 20 -5.58 -2.01 0.30
N LEU A 21 -4.58 -2.49 -0.45
CA LEU A 21 -4.34 -2.09 -1.83
C LEU A 21 -5.59 -2.25 -2.72
N GLU A 22 -6.32 -3.35 -2.57
CA GLU A 22 -7.53 -3.59 -3.38
C GLU A 22 -8.64 -2.60 -3.00
N GLY A 23 -8.82 -2.33 -1.71
CA GLY A 23 -9.74 -1.31 -1.20
C GLY A 23 -9.42 0.09 -1.73
N MET A 24 -8.16 0.51 -1.62
CA MET A 24 -7.70 1.82 -2.12
C MET A 24 -7.90 1.95 -3.64
N TYR A 25 -7.53 0.92 -4.40
CA TYR A 25 -7.71 0.93 -5.85
C TYR A 25 -9.19 0.99 -6.25
N LYS A 26 -10.05 0.25 -5.54
CA LYS A 26 -11.50 0.30 -5.73
C LYS A 26 -12.05 1.70 -5.47
N GLU A 27 -11.68 2.31 -4.35
CA GLU A 27 -12.13 3.66 -3.97
C GLU A 27 -11.67 4.70 -5.00
N MET A 28 -10.41 4.65 -5.43
CA MET A 28 -9.88 5.53 -6.49
C MET A 28 -10.70 5.42 -7.78
N LEU A 29 -11.03 4.20 -8.22
CA LEU A 29 -11.86 3.99 -9.41
C LEU A 29 -13.26 4.58 -9.26
N ASP A 30 -13.91 4.37 -8.11
CA ASP A 30 -15.26 4.87 -7.86
C ASP A 30 -15.29 6.40 -7.72
N GLU A 31 -14.27 7.01 -7.11
CA GLU A 31 -14.15 8.46 -6.99
C GLU A 31 -13.85 9.13 -8.34
N CYS A 32 -12.97 8.55 -9.15
CA CYS A 32 -12.54 9.13 -10.42
C CYS A 32 -13.57 8.94 -11.54
N TYR A 33 -14.26 7.79 -11.57
CA TYR A 33 -15.14 7.41 -12.67
C TYR A 33 -16.62 7.31 -12.27
N GLY A 34 -16.94 7.27 -10.98
CA GLY A 34 -18.31 7.21 -10.49
C GLY A 34 -19.01 5.93 -10.90
N THR A 35 -20.23 6.09 -11.41
CA THR A 35 -21.07 4.97 -11.87
C THR A 35 -21.10 4.86 -13.40
N VAL A 36 -21.31 3.64 -13.89
CA VAL A 36 -21.49 3.32 -15.30
C VAL A 36 -22.86 2.68 -15.53
N GLN A 37 -23.47 2.96 -16.69
CA GLN A 37 -24.79 2.42 -17.03
C GLN A 37 -24.68 1.20 -17.95
N ILE A 38 -25.24 0.07 -17.51
CA ILE A 38 -25.33 -1.17 -18.29
C ILE A 38 -26.79 -1.59 -18.38
N CYS A 39 -27.31 -1.70 -19.61
CA CYS A 39 -28.72 -2.07 -19.88
C CYS A 39 -29.75 -1.22 -19.11
N GLY A 40 -29.44 0.05 -18.82
CA GLY A 40 -30.32 0.97 -18.09
C GLY A 40 -30.13 0.99 -16.57
N MET A 41 -29.30 0.12 -16.00
CA MET A 41 -28.98 0.06 -14.57
C MET A 41 -27.61 0.68 -14.29
N GLU A 42 -27.45 1.32 -13.13
CA GLU A 42 -26.19 1.95 -12.71
C GLU A 42 -25.41 1.05 -11.76
N TYR A 43 -24.09 1.04 -11.93
CA TYR A 43 -23.15 0.25 -11.14
C TYR A 43 -21.88 1.06 -10.89
N ASP A 44 -21.20 0.81 -9.78
CA ASP A 44 -19.90 1.40 -9.51
C ASP A 44 -18.86 0.95 -10.55
N ALA A 45 -18.02 1.87 -11.00
CA ALA A 45 -17.02 1.61 -12.03
C ALA A 45 -16.05 0.50 -11.61
N SER A 46 -15.63 0.48 -10.34
CA SER A 46 -14.76 -0.57 -9.80
C SER A 46 -15.40 -1.95 -9.88
N TYR A 47 -16.67 -2.08 -9.49
CA TYR A 47 -17.42 -3.32 -9.52
C TYR A 47 -17.52 -3.86 -10.96
N VAL A 48 -17.87 -2.98 -11.89
CA VAL A 48 -18.01 -3.36 -13.30
C VAL A 48 -16.67 -3.80 -13.89
N LEU A 49 -15.59 -3.06 -13.65
CA LEU A 49 -14.27 -3.41 -14.19
C LEU A 49 -13.79 -4.75 -13.63
N LYS A 50 -13.94 -4.97 -12.31
CA LYS A 50 -13.56 -6.21 -11.63
C LYS A 50 -14.30 -7.43 -12.18
N GLU A 51 -15.59 -7.31 -12.47
CA GLU A 51 -16.41 -8.43 -12.93
C GLU A 51 -16.31 -8.68 -14.44
N ILE A 52 -16.25 -7.62 -15.25
CA ILE A 52 -16.25 -7.74 -16.72
C ILE A 52 -14.86 -8.05 -17.26
N ASP A 53 -13.82 -7.38 -16.75
CA ASP A 53 -12.44 -7.63 -17.13
C ASP A 53 -11.52 -7.70 -15.89
N PRO A 54 -11.51 -8.85 -15.18
CA PRO A 54 -10.64 -9.05 -14.03
C PRO A 54 -9.15 -8.92 -14.35
N THR A 55 -8.75 -9.08 -15.63
CA THR A 55 -7.34 -8.95 -16.02
C THR A 55 -6.96 -7.48 -16.08
N ALA A 56 -7.78 -6.64 -16.71
CA ALA A 56 -7.59 -5.19 -16.71
C ALA A 56 -7.62 -4.62 -15.28
N TYR A 57 -8.52 -5.10 -14.41
CA TYR A 57 -8.57 -4.69 -13.00
C TYR A 57 -7.25 -4.99 -12.27
N ARG A 58 -6.71 -6.22 -12.40
CA ARG A 58 -5.42 -6.57 -11.76
C ARG A 58 -4.24 -5.80 -12.33
N CYS A 59 -4.19 -5.60 -13.65
CA CYS A 59 -3.13 -4.79 -14.26
C CYS A 59 -3.19 -3.34 -13.76
N GLY A 60 -4.38 -2.74 -13.72
CA GLY A 60 -4.54 -1.38 -13.23
C GLY A 60 -4.24 -1.24 -11.73
N MET A 61 -4.53 -2.26 -10.92
CA MET A 61 -4.16 -2.28 -9.50
C MET A 61 -2.64 -2.32 -9.32
N SER A 62 -1.93 -3.12 -10.13
CA SER A 62 -0.45 -3.15 -10.12
C SER A 62 0.17 -1.83 -10.61
N ASP A 63 -0.45 -1.18 -11.59
CA ASP A 63 -0.03 0.16 -12.02
C ASP A 63 -0.28 1.18 -10.90
N TYR A 64 -1.38 1.04 -10.14
CA TYR A 64 -1.71 1.90 -9.01
C TYR A 64 -0.73 1.73 -7.85
N GLU A 65 -0.45 0.48 -7.46
CA GLU A 65 0.59 0.12 -6.48
C GLU A 65 1.93 0.81 -6.81
N TYR A 66 2.36 0.74 -8.07
CA TYR A 66 3.59 1.39 -8.52
C TYR A 66 3.50 2.92 -8.47
N CYS A 67 2.35 3.52 -8.80
CA CYS A 67 2.16 4.98 -8.75
C CYS A 67 2.13 5.54 -7.34
N GLU A 68 1.54 4.82 -6.39
CA GLU A 68 1.52 5.17 -4.98
C GLU A 68 2.85 4.84 -4.27
N GLU A 69 3.80 4.26 -5.00
CA GLU A 69 5.14 3.87 -4.54
C GLU A 69 5.11 2.96 -3.30
N LEU A 70 4.03 2.16 -3.14
CA LEU A 70 3.84 1.31 -1.96
C LEU A 70 5.02 0.35 -1.78
N MET A 71 5.43 0.16 -0.52
CA MET A 71 6.50 -0.76 -0.20
C MET A 71 5.94 -2.15 0.12
N GLU A 72 6.34 -3.15 -0.67
CA GLU A 72 6.08 -4.55 -0.37
C GLU A 72 7.10 -5.06 0.66
N ILE A 73 6.62 -5.51 1.82
CA ILE A 73 7.41 -6.12 2.87
C ILE A 73 6.75 -7.45 3.27
N ASP A 74 7.39 -8.56 2.89
CA ASP A 74 6.90 -9.94 3.15
C ASP A 74 5.47 -10.22 2.63
N GLY A 75 5.16 -9.68 1.45
CA GLY A 75 3.87 -9.89 0.77
C GLY A 75 2.74 -8.99 1.25
N GLU A 76 2.99 -8.11 2.22
CA GLU A 76 2.08 -7.04 2.63
C GLU A 76 2.60 -5.68 2.12
N TYR A 77 1.68 -4.74 1.91
CA TYR A 77 2.02 -3.41 1.38
C TYR A 77 1.94 -2.36 2.47
N TYR A 78 2.81 -1.36 2.43
CA TYR A 78 2.86 -0.27 3.39
C TYR A 78 2.99 1.08 2.68
N MET A 79 2.43 2.13 3.30
CA MET A 79 2.61 3.50 2.80
C MET A 79 4.08 3.92 2.98
N PRO A 80 4.69 4.57 1.98
CA PRO A 80 6.10 5.00 2.07
C PRO A 80 6.38 5.88 3.28
N ASN A 81 5.50 6.83 3.57
CA ASN A 81 5.66 7.74 4.71
C ASN A 81 5.63 7.01 6.05
N ASP A 82 4.79 5.99 6.19
CA ASP A 82 4.67 5.24 7.45
C ASP A 82 5.92 4.40 7.69
N VAL A 83 6.45 3.78 6.63
CA VAL A 83 7.73 3.07 6.68
C VAL A 83 8.87 4.03 6.99
N GLU A 84 8.97 5.17 6.31
CA GLU A 84 10.03 6.17 6.57
C GLU A 84 10.02 6.62 8.04
N MET A 85 8.85 6.94 8.59
CA MET A 85 8.72 7.32 9.99
C MET A 85 9.15 6.20 10.95
N ALA A 86 8.77 4.95 10.66
CA ALA A 86 9.17 3.81 11.50
C ALA A 86 10.69 3.56 11.46
N LEU A 87 11.32 3.78 10.31
CA LEU A 87 12.78 3.63 10.18
C LEU A 87 13.56 4.74 10.88
N GLU A 88 13.04 5.97 10.85
CA GLU A 88 13.61 7.09 11.64
C GLU A 88 13.50 6.79 13.13
N GLU A 89 12.35 6.33 13.61
CA GLU A 89 12.17 5.96 15.02
C GLU A 89 13.10 4.83 15.45
N LEU A 90 13.26 3.79 14.61
CA LEU A 90 14.20 2.70 14.90
C LEU A 90 15.65 3.20 14.98
N ALA A 91 16.05 4.14 14.10
CA ALA A 91 17.39 4.70 14.13
C ALA A 91 17.64 5.49 15.42
N ASP A 92 16.68 6.31 15.85
CA ASP A 92 16.76 7.07 17.11
C ASP A 92 16.92 6.12 18.32
N LEU A 93 16.17 5.01 18.36
CA LEU A 93 16.27 4.00 19.42
C LEU A 93 17.64 3.32 19.44
N GLN A 94 18.19 3.00 18.27
CA GLN A 94 19.52 2.39 18.16
C GLN A 94 20.62 3.36 18.64
N GLU A 95 20.50 4.66 18.34
CA GLU A 95 21.42 5.69 18.85
C GLU A 95 21.35 5.80 20.38
N GLU A 96 20.15 5.78 20.98
CA GLU A 96 19.98 5.81 22.44
C GLU A 96 20.59 4.58 23.14
N GLU A 97 20.43 3.38 22.57
CA GLU A 97 21.02 2.15 23.12
C GLU A 97 22.56 2.19 23.10
N GLU A 98 23.17 2.72 22.02
CA GLU A 98 24.62 2.85 21.93
C GLU A 98 25.20 3.85 22.96
N GLU A 99 24.48 4.94 23.27
CA GLU A 99 24.89 5.90 24.31
C GLU A 99 24.82 5.33 25.74
N GLU A 100 23.90 4.39 26.02
CA GLU A 100 23.79 3.75 27.34
C GLU A 100 24.86 2.67 27.59
N GLU A 101 25.48 2.14 26.52
CA GLU A 101 26.53 1.12 26.61
C GLU A 101 27.97 1.68 26.74
N GLU A 102 28.20 3.00 26.58
CA GLU A 102 29.48 3.70 26.83
C GLU A 102 29.70 4.16 28.29
#